data_AF-A0A061EFA6-F1
#
_entry.id   AF-A0A061EFA6-F1
#
_cell.length_a   1.000
_cell.length_b   1.000
_cell.length_c   1.000
_cell.angle_alpha   90.00
_cell.angle_beta   90.00
_cell.angle_gamma   90.00
#
_symmetry.space_group_name_H-M   'P 1'
#
loop_
_entity.id
_entity.type
_entity.pdbx_description
1 polymer ?
#
loop_
_entity_poly.entity_id
_entity_poly.type
_entity_poly.pdbx_seq_one_letter_code
_entity_poly.pdbx_strand_id
1 'polypeptide(L)'
;MELDWIRRLNVVKGVANALFYMHHDCSPPIIHRDISSKNALLDSEFEAHVSDFGTTNFLKPNSSSLTSLAVAGTLGYMASALAF
;
A
#
# COMPACT_ATOMS: atom_id res chain seq x y z
N MET A 1 5.12 9.27 23.62
CA MET A 1 3.69 8.94 23.43
C MET A 1 3.63 7.55 22.81
N GLU A 2 2.96 6.61 23.45
CA GLU A 2 3.01 5.20 23.07
C GLU A 2 1.84 4.82 22.16
N LEU A 3 2.09 3.96 21.19
CA LEU A 3 1.06 3.33 20.36
C LEU A 3 0.50 2.14 21.13
N ASP A 4 -0.51 2.39 21.97
CA ASP A 4 -1.28 1.32 22.61
C ASP A 4 -1.97 0.42 21.57
N TRP A 5 -2.48 -0.72 22.03
CA TRP A 5 -3.08 -1.71 21.16
C TRP A 5 -4.28 -1.15 20.35
N ILE A 6 -5.10 -0.31 20.96
CA ILE A 6 -6.28 0.26 20.30
C ILE A 6 -5.85 1.22 19.19
N ARG A 7 -4.83 2.05 19.45
CA ARG A 7 -4.24 2.94 18.44
C ARG A 7 -3.66 2.14 17.28
N ARG A 8 -2.94 1.04 17.54
CA ARG A 8 -2.41 0.16 16.49
C ARG A 8 -3.52 -0.44 15.62
N LEU A 9 -4.62 -0.87 16.23
CA LEU A 9 -5.79 -1.38 15.49
C LEU A 9 -6.39 -0.31 14.58
N ASN A 10 -6.51 0.93 15.05
CA ASN A 10 -7.00 2.05 14.24
C ASN A 10 -6.05 2.34 13.07
N VAL A 11 -4.74 2.30 13.29
CA VAL A 11 -3.74 2.46 12.22
C VAL A 11 -3.89 1.38 11.15
N VAL A 12 -4.00 0.11 11.55
CA VAL A 12 -4.20 -1.01 10.60
C VAL A 12 -5.49 -0.83 9.82
N LYS A 13 -6.57 -0.40 10.48
CA LYS A 13 -7.85 -0.11 9.82
C LYS A 13 -7.72 1.03 8.79
N GLY A 14 -7.02 2.11 9.12
CA GLY A 14 -6.77 3.23 8.21
C GLY A 14 -5.99 2.80 6.96
N VAL A 15 -4.91 2.03 7.13
CA VAL A 15 -4.14 1.48 6.00
C VAL A 15 -5.00 0.54 5.15
N ALA A 16 -5.80 -0.34 5.77
CA ALA A 16 -6.69 -1.23 5.04
C ALA A 16 -7.76 -0.48 4.24
N ASN A 17 -8.33 0.59 4.79
CA ASN A 17 -9.28 1.45 4.09
C ASN A 17 -8.64 2.15 2.88
N ALA A 18 -7.42 2.69 3.03
CA ALA A 18 -6.70 3.30 1.92
C ALA A 18 -6.40 2.29 0.81
N LEU A 19 -6.00 1.06 1.16
CA LEU A 19 -5.80 -0.03 0.20
C LEU A 19 -7.10 -0.43 -0.50
N PHE A 20 -8.20 -0.53 0.25
CA PHE A 20 -9.52 -0.83 -0.31
C PHE A 20 -9.92 0.23 -1.35
N TYR A 21 -9.79 1.51 -1.00
CA TYR A 21 -10.09 2.62 -1.89
C TYR A 21 -9.27 2.54 -3.19
N MET A 22 -7.95 2.36 -3.08
CA MET A 22 -7.06 2.24 -4.24
C MET A 22 -7.41 1.05 -5.15
N HIS A 23 -7.77 -0.10 -4.58
CA HIS A 23 -8.01 -1.32 -5.34
C HIS A 23 -9.42 -1.42 -5.93
N HIS A 24 -10.42 -0.83 -5.27
CA HIS A 24 -11.83 -1.07 -5.61
C HIS A 24 -12.59 0.19 -5.99
N ASP A 25 -12.29 1.34 -5.39
CA ASP A 25 -13.02 2.59 -5.64
C ASP A 25 -12.32 3.45 -6.71
N CYS A 26 -11.04 3.23 -6.99
CA CYS A 26 -10.34 3.85 -8.11
C CYS A 26 -10.51 3.07 -9.43
N SER A 27 -10.74 3.80 -10.52
CA SER A 27 -10.81 3.25 -11.88
C SER A 27 -9.89 4.04 -12.84
N PRO A 28 -8.80 3.43 -13.36
CA PRO A 28 -8.38 2.05 -13.14
C PRO A 28 -7.85 1.81 -11.71
N PRO A 29 -7.87 0.56 -11.21
CA PRO A 29 -7.34 0.23 -9.90
C PRO A 29 -5.87 0.62 -9.74
N ILE A 30 -5.52 1.11 -8.56
CA ILE A 30 -4.20 1.62 -8.21
C ILE A 30 -3.47 0.59 -7.35
N ILE A 31 -2.29 0.13 -7.77
CA ILE A 31 -1.43 -0.77 -7.01
C ILE A 31 -0.28 0.04 -6.43
N HIS A 32 -0.24 0.22 -5.10
CA HIS A 32 0.80 1.02 -4.42
C HIS A 32 2.21 0.42 -4.56
N ARG A 33 2.33 -0.92 -4.52
CA ARG A 33 3.56 -1.73 -4.58
C ARG A 33 4.59 -1.56 -3.45
N ASP A 34 4.55 -0.48 -2.68
CA ASP A 34 5.46 -0.29 -1.53
C ASP A 34 4.75 0.04 -0.21
N ILE A 35 3.92 -0.89 0.28
CA ILE A 35 3.32 -0.76 1.60
C ILE A 35 4.31 -1.26 2.65
N SER A 36 4.78 -0.35 3.50
CA SER A 36 5.66 -0.65 4.63
C SER A 36 5.36 0.30 5.79
N SER A 37 5.92 0.03 6.97
CA SER A 37 5.80 0.94 8.12
C SER A 37 6.37 2.34 7.89
N LYS A 38 7.28 2.51 6.91
CA LYS A 38 7.82 3.82 6.52
C LYS A 38 6.82 4.66 5.72
N ASN A 39 5.91 3.99 5.02
CA ASN A 39 4.94 4.59 4.10
C ASN A 39 3.52 4.64 4.68
N ALA A 40 3.37 4.34 5.97
CA ALA A 40 2.15 4.50 6.75
C ALA A 40 2.37 5.65 7.76
N LEU A 41 2.11 6.88 7.33
CA LEU A 41 2.28 8.07 8.15
C LEU A 41 1.14 8.21 9.14
N LEU A 42 1.45 8.78 10.30
CA LEU A 42 0.47 9.10 11.34
C LEU A 42 0.40 10.61 11.51
N ASP A 43 -0.81 11.16 11.51
CA ASP A 43 -1.04 12.57 11.84
C ASP A 43 -1.12 12.80 13.37
N SER A 44 -1.48 14.02 13.77
CA SER A 44 -1.59 14.39 15.20
C SER A 44 -2.66 13.58 15.95
N GLU A 45 -3.66 13.08 15.23
CA GLU A 45 -4.79 12.32 15.77
C GLU A 45 -4.57 10.81 15.70
N PHE A 46 -3.37 10.36 15.27
CA PHE A 46 -3.04 8.96 15.04
C PHE A 46 -3.84 8.29 13.93
N GLU A 47 -4.39 9.07 13.01
CA GLU A 47 -4.99 8.54 11.79
C GLU A 47 -3.89 8.18 10.79
N ALA A 48 -4.06 7.03 10.12
CA ALA A 48 -3.07 6.50 9.21
C ALA A 48 -3.29 6.98 7.78
N HIS A 49 -2.22 7.49 7.16
CA HIS A 49 -2.19 7.97 5.79
C HIS A 49 -1.13 7.21 5.00
N VAL A 50 -1.53 6.59 3.89
CA VAL A 50 -0.59 5.93 2.98
C VAL A 50 0.15 6.98 2.15
N SER A 51 1.47 6.89 2.10
CA SER A 51 2.35 7.82 1.39
C SER A 51 3.30 7.12 0.43
N ASP A 52 4.05 7.91 -0.34
CA ASP A 52 5.05 7.45 -1.32
C ASP A 52 4.48 6.59 -2.47
N PHE A 53 3.72 7.28 -3.32
CA PHE A 53 3.17 6.72 -4.55
C PHE A 53 4.21 6.65 -5.68
N GLY A 54 5.50 6.89 -5.42
CA GLY A 54 6.56 6.87 -6.44
C GLY A 54 6.73 5.50 -7.11
N THR A 55 6.33 4.44 -6.41
CA THR A 55 6.27 3.08 -6.93
C THR A 55 4.87 2.65 -7.32
N THR A 56 3.88 3.53 -7.45
CA THR A 56 2.52 3.10 -7.81
C THR A 56 2.40 2.69 -9.28
N ASN A 57 1.46 1.79 -9.60
CA ASN A 57 1.09 1.43 -10.98
C ASN A 57 -0.43 1.24 -11.12
N PHE A 58 -0.95 1.44 -12.33
CA PHE A 58 -2.36 1.15 -12.62
C PHE A 58 -2.53 -0.27 -13.14
N LEU A 59 -3.51 -1.01 -12.61
CA LEU A 59 -3.84 -2.33 -13.13
C LEU A 59 -4.53 -2.19 -14.50
N LYS A 60 -3.89 -2.71 -15.55
CA LYS A 60 -4.47 -2.76 -16.90
C LYS A 60 -5.23 -4.08 -17.07
N PRO A 61 -6.56 -4.08 -17.23
CA PRO A 61 -7.38 -5.30 -17.26
C PRO A 61 -7.06 -6.27 -18.42
N ASN A 62 -6.36 -5.80 -19.47
CA ASN A 62 -6.06 -6.58 -20.67
C ASN A 62 -4.56 -6.88 -20.88
N SER A 63 -3.68 -6.60 -19.89
CA SER A 63 -2.26 -6.97 -20.01
C SER A 63 -2.00 -8.28 -19.27
N SER A 64 -1.74 -9.35 -20.02
CA SER A 64 -1.32 -10.67 -19.51
C SER A 64 0.12 -10.69 -18.97
N SER A 65 0.59 -9.60 -18.36
CA SER A 65 2.01 -9.33 -18.22
C SER A 65 2.33 -8.78 -16.83
N LEU A 66 2.48 -9.72 -15.89
CA LEU A 66 3.48 -9.61 -14.81
C LEU A 66 4.81 -9.06 -15.34
N THR A 67 5.13 -9.33 -16.62
CA THR A 67 6.30 -8.88 -17.38
C THR A 67 6.42 -7.36 -17.58
N SER A 68 5.43 -6.54 -17.19
CA SER A 68 5.49 -5.07 -17.29
C SER A 68 5.64 -4.33 -15.95
N LEU A 69 5.62 -5.05 -14.83
CA LEU A 69 5.94 -4.47 -13.51
C LEU A 69 7.45 -4.59 -13.29
N ALA A 70 8.18 -3.50 -13.47
CA ALA A 70 9.52 -3.41 -12.88
C ALA A 70 9.43 -3.76 -11.38
N VAL A 71 10.36 -4.60 -10.90
CA VAL A 71 10.46 -4.98 -9.48
C VAL A 71 10.55 -3.70 -8.66
N ALA A 72 9.57 -3.50 -7.79
CA ALA A 72 9.43 -2.31 -6.96
C ALA A 72 8.86 -2.70 -5.61
N GLY A 73 9.27 -1.97 -4.58
CA GLY A 73 8.87 -2.20 -3.20
C GLY A 73 10.05 -2.43 -2.26
N THR A 74 9.77 -2.38 -0.97
CA THR A 74 10.76 -2.58 0.09
C THR A 74 11.07 -4.06 0.30
N LEU A 75 12.36 -4.42 0.31
CA LEU A 75 12.83 -5.76 0.64
C LEU A 75 12.26 -6.23 2.00
N GLY A 76 11.70 -7.44 2.04
CA GLY A 76 11.01 -7.98 3.22
C GLY A 76 9.50 -7.68 3.28
N TYR A 77 9.02 -6.74 2.47
CA TYR A 77 7.59 -6.43 2.28
C TYR A 77 7.07 -6.85 0.89
N MET A 78 7.98 -7.06 -0.08
CA MET A 78 7.63 -7.51 -1.42
C MET A 78 6.99 -8.90 -1.40
N ALA A 79 5.93 -9.07 -2.21
CA ALA A 79 5.32 -10.38 -2.44
C ALA A 79 6.31 -11.30 -3.16
N SER A 80 6.43 -12.56 -2.71
CA SER A 80 7.39 -13.53 -3.26
C SER A 80 7.21 -13.77 -4.76
N ALA A 81 5.96 -13.76 -5.25
CA ALA A 81 5.64 -13.92 -6.66
C ALA A 81 6.13 -12.76 -7.57
N LEU A 82 6.60 -11.65 -6.99
CA LEU A 82 7.18 -10.50 -7.70
C LEU A 82 8.70 -10.37 -7.48
N ALA A 83 9.28 -11.20 -6.62
CA ALA A 83 10.70 -11.13 -6.25
C ALA A 83 11.61 -12.08 -7.04
N PHE A 84 11.03 -12.94 -7.90
CA PHE A 84 11.69 -13.93 -8.75
C PHE A 84 11.08 -13.91 -10.15
#